data_AF-A0A517RNE4-F1
#
_entry.id   AF-A0A517RNE4-F1
#
_cell.length_a   1.000
_cell.length_b   1.000
_cell.length_c   1.000
_cell.angle_alpha   90.00
_cell.angle_beta   90.00
_cell.angle_gamma   90.00
#
_symmetry.space_group_name_H-M   'P 1'
#
loop_
_entity.id
_entity.type
_entity.pdbx_description
1 polymer ?
#
loop_
_entity_poly.entity_id
_entity_poly.type
_entity_poly.pdbx_seq_one_letter_code
_entity_poly.pdbx_strand_id
1 'polypeptide(L)'
;MNSTPEAAEAPEPAPKPKKKVSAQRRIVSWIFIGILLAIVLYEWRAKSSQANTVNSMEAAMAEAGEVAEFPFTEFQEFKQGTPSEEIDESGAILRQHHYRWNGIFKTYDLRVLVDEHEMVVSFDTLKEGDTVGGIRRILKKNLQALKDKQMKLMEQSSGGAKPADAEKK
;
A
#
# COMPACT_ATOMS: atom_id res chain seq x y z
N MET A 1 94.03 -27.12 6.88
CA MET A 1 92.90 -27.05 5.93
C MET A 1 91.66 -27.49 6.69
N ASN A 2 90.67 -26.61 6.82
CA ASN A 2 89.54 -26.72 7.73
C ASN A 2 88.59 -27.88 7.34
N SER A 3 88.31 -28.73 8.32
CA SER A 3 87.14 -29.61 8.34
C SER A 3 85.91 -28.76 8.71
N THR A 4 85.00 -28.59 7.77
CA THR A 4 83.65 -28.07 8.07
C THR A 4 82.87 -29.18 8.77
N PRO A 5 82.35 -28.98 10.00
CA PRO A 5 81.44 -29.94 10.58
C PRO A 5 80.06 -29.78 9.92
N GLU A 6 79.52 -30.94 9.58
CA GLU A 6 78.14 -31.24 9.23
C GLU A 6 77.13 -30.21 9.78
N ALA A 7 76.56 -29.40 8.90
CA ALA A 7 75.44 -28.53 9.23
C ALA A 7 74.23 -29.42 9.49
N ALA A 8 73.90 -29.60 10.77
CA ALA A 8 72.68 -30.26 11.21
C ALA A 8 71.47 -29.68 10.46
N GLU A 9 70.73 -30.56 9.77
CA GLU A 9 69.41 -30.26 9.22
C GLU A 9 68.54 -29.63 10.32
N ALA A 10 68.25 -28.34 10.18
CA ALA A 10 67.24 -27.70 11.00
C ALA A 10 65.88 -28.30 10.62
N PRO A 11 65.08 -28.80 11.59
CA PRO A 11 63.76 -29.34 11.28
C PRO A 11 62.89 -28.23 10.69
N GLU A 12 62.28 -28.49 9.52
CA GLU A 12 61.29 -27.61 8.92
C GLU A 12 60.20 -27.25 9.95
N PRO A 13 59.76 -25.98 10.01
CA PRO A 13 58.70 -25.59 10.93
C PRO A 13 57.42 -26.34 10.56
N ALA A 14 56.94 -27.19 11.48
CA ALA A 14 55.70 -27.94 11.32
C ALA A 14 54.55 -27.03 10.82
N PRO A 15 53.72 -27.50 9.87
CA PRO A 15 52.67 -26.69 9.29
C PRO A 15 51.72 -26.21 10.38
N LYS A 16 51.62 -24.89 10.55
CA LYS A 16 50.71 -24.26 11.52
C LYS A 16 49.30 -24.82 11.32
N PRO A 17 48.63 -25.32 12.37
CA PRO A 17 47.29 -25.87 12.24
C PRO A 17 46.35 -24.79 11.71
N LYS A 18 45.80 -24.98 10.50
CA LYS A 18 44.73 -24.12 9.97
C LYS A 18 43.62 -24.09 11.01
N LYS A 19 43.32 -22.91 11.57
CA LYS A 19 42.20 -22.71 12.52
C LYS A 19 40.94 -23.32 11.89
N LYS A 20 40.54 -24.51 12.35
CA LYS A 20 39.28 -25.13 11.95
C LYS A 20 38.18 -24.20 12.46
N VAL A 21 37.55 -23.47 11.54
CA VAL A 21 36.30 -22.75 11.85
C VAL A 21 35.37 -23.81 12.42
N SER A 22 35.01 -23.69 13.71
CA SER A 22 34.28 -24.76 14.39
C SER A 22 32.97 -25.03 13.65
N ALA A 23 32.57 -26.31 13.54
CA ALA A 23 31.32 -26.69 12.88
C ALA A 23 30.11 -25.92 13.45
N GLN A 24 30.18 -25.58 14.74
CA GLN A 24 29.20 -24.74 15.43
C GLN A 24 29.13 -23.31 14.87
N ARG A 25 30.27 -22.66 14.55
CA ARG A 25 30.27 -21.35 13.88
C ARG A 25 29.64 -21.42 12.49
N ARG A 26 29.85 -22.52 11.75
CA ARG A 26 29.21 -22.72 10.44
C ARG A 26 27.70 -22.88 10.56
N ILE A 27 27.21 -23.67 11.51
CA ILE A 27 25.78 -23.87 11.75
C ILE A 27 25.10 -22.54 12.09
N VAL A 28 25.66 -21.77 13.02
CA VAL A 28 25.12 -20.45 13.38
C VAL A 28 25.12 -19.51 12.17
N SER A 29 26.19 -19.54 11.37
CA SER A 29 26.26 -18.72 10.15
C SER A 29 25.17 -19.10 9.14
N TRP A 30 24.87 -20.39 8.96
CA TRP A 30 23.80 -20.85 8.06
C TRP A 30 22.42 -20.51 8.57
N ILE A 31 22.18 -20.60 9.88
CA ILE A 31 20.91 -20.16 10.49
C ILE A 31 20.71 -18.67 10.26
N PHE A 32 21.76 -17.86 10.48
CA PHE A 32 21.70 -16.42 10.24
C PHE A 32 21.41 -16.09 8.77
N ILE A 33 22.08 -16.78 7.83
CA ILE A 33 21.79 -16.65 6.40
C ILE A 33 20.34 -17.04 6.09
N GLY A 34 19.84 -18.13 6.67
CA GLY A 34 18.45 -18.56 6.50
C GLY A 34 17.44 -17.52 6.97
N ILE A 35 17.68 -16.88 8.11
CA ILE A 35 16.84 -15.78 8.61
C ILE A 35 16.89 -14.59 7.65
N LEU A 36 18.07 -14.18 7.19
CA LEU A 36 18.19 -13.09 6.23
C LEU A 36 17.44 -13.38 4.92
N LEU A 37 17.52 -14.62 4.41
CA LEU A 37 16.77 -15.02 3.23
C LEU A 37 15.26 -14.99 3.46
N ALA A 38 14.78 -15.44 4.63
CA ALA A 38 13.37 -15.36 4.99
C ALA A 38 12.89 -13.90 5.05
N ILE A 39 13.70 -12.99 5.61
CA ILE A 39 13.40 -11.55 5.67
C ILE A 39 13.28 -10.98 4.25
N VAL A 40 14.25 -11.28 3.38
CA VAL A 40 14.24 -10.80 2.00
C VAL A 40 13.04 -11.35 1.22
N LEU A 41 12.72 -12.63 1.39
CA LEU A 41 11.56 -13.26 0.76
C LEU A 41 10.24 -12.64 1.23
N TYR A 42 10.11 -12.33 2.52
CA TYR A 42 8.91 -11.71 3.06
C TYR A 42 8.72 -10.28 2.53
N GLU A 43 9.79 -9.47 2.53
CA GLU A 43 9.78 -8.13 1.95
C GLU A 43 9.46 -8.17 0.44
N TRP A 44 10.08 -9.10 -0.28
CA TRP A 44 9.85 -9.28 -1.71
C TRP A 44 8.40 -9.70 -2.00
N ARG A 45 7.81 -10.59 -1.19
CA ARG A 45 6.40 -10.97 -1.30
C ARG A 45 5.49 -9.75 -1.11
N ALA A 46 5.71 -8.93 -0.07
CA ALA A 46 4.88 -7.74 0.18
C ALA A 46 4.96 -6.75 -1.00
N LYS A 47 6.17 -6.44 -1.46
CA LYS A 47 6.41 -5.56 -2.60
C LYS A 47 5.80 -6.08 -3.90
N SER A 48 6.07 -7.34 -4.23
CA SER A 48 5.60 -7.94 -5.49
C SER A 48 4.09 -8.08 -5.51
N SER A 49 3.48 -8.43 -4.37
CA SER A 49 2.03 -8.59 -4.26
C SER A 49 1.30 -7.28 -4.51
N GLN A 50 1.75 -6.19 -3.87
CA GLN A 50 1.16 -4.87 -4.08
C GLN A 50 1.39 -4.38 -5.52
N ALA A 51 2.60 -4.52 -6.04
CA ALA A 51 2.92 -4.10 -7.41
C ALA A 51 2.08 -4.87 -8.47
N ASN A 52 1.89 -6.17 -8.29
CA ASN A 52 1.06 -6.96 -9.19
C ASN A 52 -0.41 -6.53 -9.14
N THR A 53 -0.96 -6.31 -7.95
CA THR A 53 -2.34 -5.82 -7.81
C THR A 53 -2.50 -4.44 -8.47
N VAL A 54 -1.56 -3.51 -8.25
CA VAL A 54 -1.59 -2.19 -8.91
C VAL A 54 -1.52 -2.33 -10.43
N ASN A 55 -0.60 -3.14 -10.97
CA ASN A 55 -0.49 -3.34 -12.42
C ASN A 55 -1.77 -3.94 -13.02
N SER A 56 -2.41 -4.88 -12.32
CA SER A 56 -3.69 -5.46 -12.76
C SER A 56 -4.82 -4.41 -12.75
N MET A 57 -4.85 -3.52 -11.76
CA MET A 57 -5.81 -2.42 -11.72
C MET A 57 -5.57 -1.39 -12.82
N GLU A 58 -4.30 -1.03 -13.06
CA GLU A 58 -3.93 -0.14 -14.17
C GLU A 58 -4.35 -0.73 -15.53
N ALA A 59 -4.15 -2.04 -15.72
CA ALA A 59 -4.59 -2.73 -16.93
C ALA A 59 -6.11 -2.74 -17.08
N ALA A 60 -6.85 -3.05 -15.99
CA ALA A 60 -8.32 -3.04 -16.01
C ALA A 60 -8.89 -1.65 -16.27
N MET A 61 -8.32 -0.59 -15.67
CA MET A 61 -8.72 0.78 -15.96
C MET A 61 -8.39 1.20 -17.40
N ALA A 62 -7.26 0.76 -17.94
CA ALA A 62 -6.91 1.02 -19.34
C ALA A 62 -7.86 0.30 -20.31
N GLU A 63 -8.32 -0.91 -19.97
CA GLU A 63 -9.30 -1.66 -20.76
C GLU A 63 -10.71 -1.06 -20.68
N ALA A 64 -11.10 -0.50 -19.53
CA ALA A 64 -12.37 0.19 -19.34
C ALA A 64 -12.52 1.49 -20.16
N GLY A 65 -11.43 2.00 -20.75
CA GLY A 65 -11.46 3.12 -21.69
C GLY A 65 -11.89 4.45 -21.05
N GLU A 66 -12.80 5.18 -21.69
CA GLU A 66 -13.16 6.55 -21.28
C GLU A 66 -13.90 6.65 -19.93
N VAL A 67 -14.52 5.57 -19.48
CA VAL A 67 -15.24 5.57 -18.18
C VAL A 67 -14.27 5.31 -17.02
N ALA A 68 -13.14 4.64 -17.27
CA ALA A 68 -12.11 4.32 -16.27
C ALA A 68 -12.64 3.71 -14.95
N GLU A 69 -13.77 3.00 -15.02
CA GLU A 69 -14.42 2.33 -13.89
C GLU A 69 -14.54 0.85 -14.17
N PHE A 70 -14.30 0.02 -13.14
CA PHE A 70 -14.46 -1.44 -13.25
C PHE A 70 -15.05 -2.03 -11.96
N PRO A 71 -15.71 -3.20 -12.01
CA PRO A 71 -16.36 -3.78 -10.83
C PRO A 71 -15.38 -4.07 -9.69
N PHE A 72 -15.76 -3.74 -8.47
CA PHE A 72 -14.96 -4.03 -7.27
C PHE A 72 -14.76 -5.53 -7.04
N THR A 73 -15.67 -6.37 -7.55
CA THR A 73 -15.50 -7.82 -7.55
C THR A 73 -14.27 -8.26 -8.35
N GLU A 74 -13.99 -7.63 -9.49
CA GLU A 74 -12.78 -7.91 -10.29
C GLU A 74 -11.51 -7.48 -9.54
N PHE A 75 -11.57 -6.34 -8.83
CA PHE A 75 -10.48 -5.94 -7.94
C PHE A 75 -10.18 -7.02 -6.89
N GLN A 76 -11.21 -7.63 -6.29
CA GLN A 76 -11.01 -8.68 -5.28
C GLN A 76 -10.31 -9.91 -5.86
N GLU A 77 -10.48 -10.19 -7.15
CA GLU A 77 -9.75 -11.25 -7.87
C GLU A 77 -8.29 -10.85 -8.17
N PHE A 78 -8.03 -9.57 -8.46
CA PHE A 78 -6.67 -9.06 -8.67
C PHE A 78 -5.86 -8.91 -7.38
N LYS A 79 -6.53 -8.81 -6.23
CA LYS A 79 -5.89 -8.65 -4.93
C LYS A 79 -5.04 -9.88 -4.61
N GLN A 80 -3.72 -9.70 -4.65
CA GLN A 80 -2.78 -10.75 -4.29
C GLN A 80 -2.38 -10.67 -2.82
N GLY A 81 -2.07 -11.82 -2.24
CA GLY A 81 -1.58 -11.92 -0.88
C GLY A 81 -2.66 -11.65 0.18
N THR A 82 -2.22 -11.22 1.37
CA THR A 82 -3.09 -10.99 2.52
C THR A 82 -2.84 -9.59 3.09
N PRO A 83 -3.20 -8.53 2.33
CA PRO A 83 -3.14 -7.18 2.88
C PRO A 83 -4.12 -7.04 4.04
N SER A 84 -3.78 -6.20 5.02
CA SER A 84 -4.78 -5.71 5.96
C SER A 84 -5.64 -4.66 5.26
N GLU A 85 -6.95 -4.71 5.45
CA GLU A 85 -7.92 -3.78 4.87
C GLU A 85 -8.51 -2.89 5.97
N GLU A 86 -8.59 -1.59 5.69
CA GLU A 86 -9.27 -0.60 6.51
C GLU A 86 -10.26 0.14 5.62
N ILE A 87 -11.53 0.19 6.04
CA ILE A 87 -12.60 0.79 5.25
C ILE A 87 -13.01 2.10 5.91
N ASP A 88 -12.91 3.19 5.16
CA ASP A 88 -13.37 4.50 5.58
C ASP A 88 -14.70 4.84 4.89
N GLU A 89 -15.78 4.70 5.66
CA GLU A 89 -17.17 4.97 5.22
C GLU A 89 -17.59 6.44 5.37
N SER A 90 -16.67 7.34 5.73
CA SER A 90 -17.00 8.75 5.97
C SER A 90 -17.33 9.54 4.69
N GLY A 91 -17.02 8.99 3.52
CA GLY A 91 -17.41 9.55 2.22
C GLY A 91 -18.91 9.39 1.95
N ALA A 92 -19.52 10.42 1.34
CA ALA A 92 -20.97 10.49 1.15
C ALA A 92 -21.49 9.57 0.06
N ILE A 93 -20.69 9.39 -0.99
CA ILE A 93 -21.04 8.68 -2.23
C ILE A 93 -19.92 7.67 -2.58
N LEU A 94 -18.71 7.90 -2.07
CA LEU A 94 -17.51 7.13 -2.41
C LEU A 94 -16.91 6.57 -1.11
N ARG A 95 -16.82 5.25 -0.99
CA ARG A 95 -16.16 4.53 0.10
C ARG A 95 -14.68 4.37 -0.22
N GLN A 96 -13.81 4.58 0.76
CA GLN A 96 -12.38 4.36 0.56
C GLN A 96 -11.95 3.08 1.25
N HIS A 97 -11.38 2.16 0.47
CA HIS A 97 -10.72 0.96 0.98
C HIS A 97 -9.20 1.19 1.00
N HIS A 98 -8.57 1.02 2.15
CA HIS A 98 -7.14 1.15 2.33
C HIS A 98 -6.52 -0.22 2.61
N TYR A 99 -5.78 -0.73 1.63
CA TYR A 99 -5.06 -1.99 1.70
C TYR A 99 -3.60 -1.74 2.05
N ARG A 100 -3.07 -2.53 2.98
CA ARG A 100 -1.67 -2.44 3.42
C ARG A 100 -1.00 -3.81 3.39
N TRP A 101 0.08 -3.92 2.61
CA TRP A 101 0.99 -5.06 2.66
C TRP A 101 2.16 -4.71 3.58
N ASN A 102 2.21 -5.35 4.74
CA ASN A 102 3.29 -5.16 5.69
C ASN A 102 4.52 -5.98 5.26
N GLY A 103 5.59 -5.31 4.90
CA GLY A 103 6.94 -5.88 4.83
C GLY A 103 7.64 -5.77 6.19
N ILE A 104 8.88 -6.25 6.25
CA ILE A 104 9.72 -6.09 7.45
C ILE A 104 10.30 -4.68 7.53
N PHE A 105 10.57 -4.05 6.38
CA PHE A 105 11.17 -2.71 6.34
C PHE A 105 10.21 -1.63 5.92
N LYS A 106 9.23 -1.96 5.07
CA LYS A 106 8.26 -1.00 4.54
C LYS A 106 6.85 -1.59 4.51
N THR A 107 5.88 -0.71 4.70
CA THR A 107 4.48 -0.98 4.36
C THR A 107 4.23 -0.44 2.95
N TYR A 108 3.53 -1.23 2.15
CA TYR A 108 3.08 -0.87 0.81
C TYR A 108 1.58 -0.63 0.86
N ASP A 109 1.19 0.61 0.59
CA ASP A 109 -0.18 1.08 0.67
C ASP A 109 -0.85 1.07 -0.71
N LEU A 110 -2.15 0.81 -0.70
CA LEU A 110 -3.04 0.98 -1.84
C LEU A 110 -4.37 1.50 -1.33
N ARG A 111 -4.79 2.66 -1.81
CA ARG A 111 -6.08 3.26 -1.49
C ARG A 111 -6.95 3.15 -2.72
N VAL A 112 -8.13 2.58 -2.56
CA VAL A 112 -9.10 2.34 -3.63
C VAL A 112 -10.38 3.07 -3.28
N LEU A 113 -10.90 3.81 -4.25
CA LEU A 113 -12.15 4.54 -4.12
C LEU A 113 -13.25 3.77 -4.85
N VAL A 114 -14.30 3.41 -4.12
CA VAL A 114 -15.41 2.60 -4.60
C VAL A 114 -16.71 3.40 -4.49
N ASP A 115 -17.53 3.39 -5.52
CA ASP A 115 -18.83 4.07 -5.52
C ASP A 115 -19.95 3.26 -4.84
N GLU A 116 -21.18 3.79 -4.86
CA GLU A 116 -22.35 3.11 -4.29
C GLU A 116 -22.78 1.87 -5.09
N HIS A 117 -22.37 1.74 -6.35
CA HIS A 117 -22.66 0.61 -7.22
C HIS A 117 -21.55 -0.46 -7.19
N GLU A 118 -20.63 -0.37 -6.23
CA GLU A 118 -19.46 -1.26 -6.12
C GLU A 118 -18.53 -1.20 -7.33
N MET A 119 -18.36 -0.01 -7.93
CA MET A 119 -17.41 0.26 -9.00
C MET A 119 -16.17 0.96 -8.46
N VAL A 120 -14.99 0.51 -8.88
CA VAL A 120 -13.72 1.18 -8.58
C VAL A 120 -13.58 2.38 -9.50
N VAL A 121 -13.56 3.57 -8.92
CA VAL A 121 -13.49 4.85 -9.66
C VAL A 121 -12.07 5.40 -9.69
N SER A 122 -11.28 5.15 -8.65
CA SER A 122 -9.90 5.66 -8.57
C SER A 122 -9.07 4.86 -7.58
N PHE A 123 -7.76 4.89 -7.75
CA PHE A 123 -6.83 4.34 -6.77
C PHE A 123 -5.50 5.11 -6.73
N ASP A 124 -4.76 4.96 -5.62
CA ASP A 124 -3.37 5.38 -5.53
C ASP A 124 -2.57 4.55 -4.52
N THR A 125 -1.26 4.76 -4.49
CA THR A 125 -0.32 4.07 -3.59
C THR A 125 0.22 4.99 -2.49
N LEU A 126 -0.49 6.08 -2.22
CA LEU A 126 -0.10 7.03 -1.17
C LEU A 126 -0.51 6.51 0.20
N LYS A 127 0.23 6.93 1.23
CA LYS A 127 -0.05 6.54 2.62
C LYS A 127 -1.35 7.17 3.14
N GLU A 128 -1.49 8.48 2.92
CA GLU A 128 -2.58 9.30 3.42
C GLU A 128 -2.80 10.51 2.49
N GLY A 129 -3.96 11.16 2.60
CA GLY A 129 -4.32 12.34 1.81
C GLY A 129 -5.81 12.43 1.49
N ASP A 130 -6.30 13.65 1.28
CA ASP A 130 -7.73 13.94 1.04
C ASP A 130 -8.24 13.54 -0.35
N THR A 131 -7.32 13.20 -1.25
CA THR A 131 -7.60 12.75 -2.61
C THR A 131 -7.11 11.33 -2.79
N VAL A 132 -7.85 10.54 -3.58
CA VAL A 132 -7.42 9.24 -4.08
C VAL A 132 -7.34 9.33 -5.60
N GLY A 133 -6.15 9.11 -6.16
CA GLY A 133 -5.91 9.19 -7.61
C GLY A 133 -6.37 10.50 -8.27
N GLY A 134 -6.32 11.62 -7.54
CA GLY A 134 -6.74 12.95 -8.00
C GLY A 134 -8.21 13.29 -7.74
N ILE A 135 -9.06 12.34 -7.35
CA ILE A 135 -10.46 12.58 -7.00
C ILE A 135 -10.55 12.99 -5.52
N ARG A 136 -11.19 14.15 -5.26
CA ARG A 136 -11.38 14.64 -3.89
C ARG A 136 -12.55 13.93 -3.22
N ARG A 137 -12.30 13.36 -2.05
CA ARG A 137 -13.33 12.67 -1.26
C ARG A 137 -14.32 13.71 -0.72
N ILE A 138 -15.59 13.64 -1.12
CA ILE A 138 -16.64 14.49 -0.53
C ILE A 138 -17.14 13.80 0.75
N LEU A 139 -16.78 14.35 1.91
CA LEU A 139 -17.22 13.84 3.21
C LEU A 139 -18.74 14.01 3.40
N LYS A 140 -19.41 13.02 4.01
CA LYS A 140 -20.84 13.04 4.39
C LYS A 140 -21.25 14.34 5.08
N LYS A 141 -20.41 14.81 6.02
CA LYS A 141 -20.64 16.03 6.78
C LYS A 141 -20.73 17.28 5.91
N ASN A 142 -19.90 17.37 4.86
CA ASN A 142 -19.90 18.51 3.94
C ASN A 142 -21.13 18.49 3.02
N LEU A 143 -21.57 17.30 2.60
CA LEU A 143 -22.75 17.13 1.75
C LEU A 143 -24.05 17.43 2.52
N GLN A 144 -24.14 17.00 3.79
CA GLN A 144 -25.23 17.40 4.69
C GLN A 144 -25.24 18.92 4.93
N ALA A 145 -24.09 19.53 5.22
CA ALA A 145 -24.00 20.98 5.41
C ALA A 145 -24.41 21.78 4.16
N LEU A 146 -24.12 21.26 2.95
CA LEU A 146 -24.57 21.86 1.70
C LEU A 146 -26.08 21.71 1.50
N LYS A 147 -26.63 20.51 1.77
CA LYS A 147 -28.07 20.25 1.71
C LYS A 147 -28.85 21.15 2.68
N ASP A 148 -28.36 21.29 3.91
CA ASP A 148 -28.96 22.13 4.94
C ASP A 148 -28.90 23.62 4.56
N LYS A 149 -27.79 24.08 3.95
CA LYS A 149 -27.69 25.44 3.39
C LYS A 149 -28.69 25.66 2.26
N GLN A 150 -28.84 24.69 1.35
CA GLN A 150 -29.78 24.79 0.23
C GLN A 150 -31.23 24.83 0.73
N MET A 151 -31.56 24.00 1.72
CA MET A 151 -32.89 23.96 2.33
C MET A 151 -33.21 25.27 3.05
N LYS A 152 -32.27 25.83 3.82
CA LYS A 152 -32.43 27.16 4.45
C LYS A 152 -32.60 28.29 3.43
N LEU A 153 -31.88 28.25 2.32
CA LEU A 153 -32.03 29.23 1.23
C LEU A 153 -33.41 29.10 0.56
N MET A 154 -33.92 27.89 0.38
CA MET A 154 -35.27 27.66 -0.14
C MET A 154 -36.36 28.15 0.83
N GLU A 155 -36.22 27.89 2.13
CA GLU A 155 -37.13 28.41 3.17
C GLU A 155 -37.11 29.95 3.26
N GLN A 156 -35.95 30.58 3.08
CA GLN A 156 -35.86 32.04 3.00
C GLN A 156 -36.50 32.61 1.72
N SER A 157 -36.45 31.87 0.60
CA SER A 157 -37.06 32.28 -0.66
C SER A 157 -38.60 32.08 -0.69
N SER A 158 -39.12 31.09 0.05
CA SER A 158 -40.56 30.80 0.10
C SER A 158 -41.33 31.66 1.12
N GLY A 159 -40.65 32.26 2.11
CA GLY A 159 -41.25 33.16 3.10
C GLY A 159 -41.53 34.60 2.63
N GLY A 160 -41.21 34.95 1.37
CA GLY A 160 -41.28 36.33 0.85
C GLY A 160 -42.54 36.71 0.05
N ALA A 161 -43.49 35.80 -0.17
CA ALA A 161 -44.70 36.09 -0.93
C ALA A 161 -45.80 36.68 -0.02
N LYS A 162 -45.67 37.97 0.33
CA LYS A 162 -46.82 38.73 0.84
C LYS A 162 -47.68 39.13 -0.37
N PRO A 163 -48.94 38.67 -0.49
CA PRO A 163 -49.80 39.09 -1.58
C PRO A 163 -50.09 40.58 -1.38
N ALA A 164 -49.61 41.42 -2.29
CA ALA A 164 -50.05 42.82 -2.35
C ALA A 164 -51.49 42.81 -2.86
N ASP A 165 -52.37 43.29 -1.99
CA ASP A 165 -53.81 43.42 -2.17
C ASP A 165 -54.20 43.97 -3.55
N ALA A 166 -55.22 43.33 -4.10
CA ALA A 166 -55.99 43.81 -5.22
C ALA A 166 -56.79 45.05 -4.78
N GLU A 167 -56.38 46.25 -5.18
CA GLU A 167 -57.24 47.42 -5.08
C GLU A 167 -58.01 47.63 -6.40
N LYS A 168 -59.25 47.13 -6.39
CA LYS A 168 -60.34 47.50 -7.30
C LYS A 168 -60.88 48.87 -6.91
N LYS A 169 -60.76 49.86 -7.80
CA LYS A 169 -61.81 50.74 -8.36
C LYS A 169 -61.29 52.15 -8.67
#